data_AF-A0A517TT07-F1
#
_entry.id   AF-A0A517TT07-F1
#
_cell.length_a   1.000
_cell.length_b   1.000
_cell.length_c   1.000
_cell.angle_alpha   90.00
_cell.angle_beta   90.00
_cell.angle_gamma   90.00
#
_symmetry.space_group_name_H-M   'P 1'
#
loop_
_entity.id
_entity.type
_entity.pdbx_description
1 polymer ?
#
loop_
_entity_poly.entity_id
_entity_poly.type
_entity_poly.pdbx_seq_one_letter_code
_entity_poly.pdbx_strand_id
1 'polypeptide(L)'
;MANPTKVSRKAFEEFAGVRWNTMNDICALSNISDLTPAQRVAHLAYWYMSELENGGHYQYFLNKVHFDHDEVVRALEAIGATEHVIVLSDAFRTVRATPLGAPQTVEQYLEGEEAADLSHYDSAFAGCKRSVFQCLQDYLDKHEGEFIEWTP
;
A
#
# COMPACT_ATOMS: atom_id res chain seq x y z
N MET A 1 -2.88 -2.14 20.33
CA MET A 1 -2.76 -1.02 19.38
C MET A 1 -1.29 -0.65 19.28
N ALA A 2 -0.74 -0.47 18.08
CA ALA A 2 0.62 -0.06 17.84
C ALA A 2 0.78 1.39 18.29
N ASN A 3 1.76 1.63 19.16
CA ASN A 3 1.98 2.94 19.72
C ASN A 3 2.72 3.82 18.72
N PRO A 4 2.50 5.15 18.74
CA PRO A 4 3.38 6.09 18.05
C PRO A 4 4.83 5.88 18.50
N THR A 5 5.77 6.02 17.55
CA THR A 5 7.20 5.91 17.84
C THR A 5 7.71 7.24 18.39
N LYS A 6 8.54 7.17 19.43
CA LYS A 6 9.20 8.36 19.98
C LYS A 6 10.29 8.84 19.05
N VAL A 7 10.19 10.09 18.59
CA VAL A 7 11.18 10.72 17.70
C VAL A 7 11.68 12.01 18.35
N SER A 8 13.00 12.15 18.48
CA SER A 8 13.60 13.39 18.99
C SER A 8 13.59 14.49 17.92
N ARG A 9 13.31 15.72 18.33
CA ARG A 9 13.41 16.89 17.44
C ARG A 9 14.81 17.07 16.88
N LYS A 10 15.84 16.77 17.68
CA LYS A 10 17.24 16.79 17.23
C LYS A 10 17.48 15.79 16.08
N ALA A 11 16.95 14.58 16.19
CA ALA A 11 17.09 13.57 15.13
C ALA A 11 16.41 14.02 13.83
N PHE A 12 15.29 14.74 13.93
CA PHE A 12 14.61 15.32 12.77
C PHE A 12 15.39 16.48 12.13
N GLU A 13 16.03 17.33 12.94
CA GLU A 13 16.93 18.40 12.45
C GLU A 13 18.13 17.83 11.69
N GLU A 14 18.66 16.69 12.12
CA GLU A 14 19.76 15.99 11.46
C GLU A 14 19.32 15.27 10.18
N PHE A 15 18.11 14.67 10.18
CA PHE A 15 17.57 13.96 9.03
C PHE A 15 16.05 13.99 9.00
N ALA A 16 15.47 14.77 8.07
CA ALA A 16 14.01 14.88 7.95
C ALA A 16 13.31 13.54 7.61
N GLY A 17 14.03 12.57 7.03
CA GLY A 17 13.48 11.27 6.67
C GLY A 17 13.13 10.37 7.86
N VAL A 18 13.47 10.75 9.09
CA VAL A 18 13.03 10.01 10.30
C VAL A 18 11.50 9.92 10.39
N ARG A 19 10.76 10.90 9.85
CA ARG A 19 9.29 10.87 9.83
C ARG A 19 8.77 9.74 8.95
N TRP A 20 9.31 9.65 7.73
CA TRP A 20 8.96 8.58 6.80
C TRP A 20 9.37 7.21 7.37
N ASN A 21 10.60 7.08 7.86
CA ASN A 21 11.09 5.83 8.44
C ASN A 21 10.18 5.35 9.59
N THR A 22 9.72 6.27 10.43
CA THR A 22 8.79 5.94 11.51
C THR A 22 7.48 5.34 11.00
N MET A 23 6.83 5.98 10.03
CA MET A 23 5.60 5.45 9.44
C MET A 23 5.85 4.13 8.72
N ASN A 24 6.97 4.03 7.98
CA ASN A 24 7.40 2.83 7.28
C ASN A 24 7.55 1.65 8.24
N ASP A 25 8.21 1.85 9.39
CA ASP A 25 8.42 0.80 10.38
C ASP A 25 7.08 0.32 10.97
N ILE A 26 6.17 1.23 11.31
CA ILE A 26 4.82 0.87 11.79
C ILE A 26 4.09 0.07 10.71
N CYS A 27 4.10 0.52 9.46
CA CYS A 27 3.40 -0.14 8.36
C CYS A 27 4.01 -1.51 8.02
N ALA A 28 5.33 -1.63 8.02
CA ALA A 28 6.01 -2.85 7.60
C ALA A 28 6.07 -3.93 8.69
N LEU A 29 6.14 -3.54 9.98
CA LEU A 29 6.45 -4.46 11.08
C LEU A 29 5.26 -4.79 11.98
N SER A 30 4.16 -4.03 11.91
CA SER A 30 3.00 -4.27 12.77
C SER A 30 2.02 -5.27 12.16
N ASN A 31 1.33 -6.04 13.02
CA ASN A 31 0.16 -6.80 12.60
C ASN A 31 -1.01 -5.84 12.36
N ILE A 32 -1.78 -6.08 11.30
CA ILE A 32 -2.89 -5.20 10.92
C ILE A 32 -3.98 -5.09 12.01
N SER A 33 -4.13 -6.11 12.86
CA SER A 33 -5.06 -6.13 14.00
C SER A 33 -4.64 -5.21 15.15
N ASP A 34 -3.36 -4.87 15.21
CA ASP A 34 -2.81 -3.97 16.21
C ASP A 34 -2.84 -2.51 15.76
N LEU A 35 -3.19 -2.19 14.52
CA LEU A 35 -3.10 -0.82 14.04
C LEU A 35 -4.29 0.05 14.47
N THR A 36 -4.04 1.34 14.73
CA THR A 36 -5.12 2.33 14.80
C THR A 36 -5.77 2.49 13.42
N PRO A 37 -6.99 3.05 13.31
CA PRO A 37 -7.64 3.25 12.01
C PRO A 37 -6.77 4.02 11.00
N ALA A 38 -6.05 5.06 11.45
CA ALA A 38 -5.16 5.84 10.58
C ALA A 38 -3.93 5.04 10.15
N GLN A 39 -3.30 4.32 11.08
CA GLN A 39 -2.17 3.45 10.77
C GLN A 39 -2.57 2.31 9.82
N ARG A 40 -3.80 1.76 9.95
CA ARG A 40 -4.32 0.72 9.06
C ARG A 40 -4.48 1.23 7.62
N VAL A 41 -5.00 2.45 7.45
CA VAL A 41 -5.07 3.10 6.13
C VAL A 41 -3.67 3.22 5.51
N ALA A 42 -2.71 3.75 6.27
CA ALA A 42 -1.33 3.88 5.79
C ALA A 42 -0.69 2.51 5.48
N HIS A 43 -0.90 1.49 6.32
CA HIS A 43 -0.38 0.14 6.13
C HIS A 43 -0.87 -0.51 4.84
N LEU A 44 -2.17 -0.43 4.55
CA LEU A 44 -2.75 -1.01 3.34
C LEU A 44 -2.22 -0.33 2.07
N ALA A 45 -2.16 1.00 2.07
CA ALA A 45 -1.61 1.76 0.94
C ALA A 45 -0.09 1.57 0.78
N TYR A 46 0.65 1.48 1.89
CA TYR A 46 2.07 1.19 1.91
C TYR A 46 2.38 -0.16 1.27
N TRP A 47 1.65 -1.21 1.65
CA TRP A 47 1.87 -2.54 1.07
C TRP A 47 1.44 -2.62 -0.38
N TYR A 48 0.42 -1.87 -0.82
CA TYR A 48 0.16 -1.72 -2.26
C TYR A 48 1.40 -1.16 -2.95
N MET A 49 1.84 0.05 -2.58
CA MET A 49 3.02 0.70 -3.17
C MET A 49 4.26 -0.21 -3.18
N SER A 50 4.57 -0.83 -2.04
CA SER A 50 5.79 -1.64 -1.86
C SER A 50 5.81 -2.85 -2.80
N GLU A 51 4.70 -3.54 -2.99
CA GLU A 51 4.66 -4.68 -3.91
C GLU A 51 4.74 -4.24 -5.37
N LEU A 52 4.14 -3.10 -5.72
CA LEU A 52 4.19 -2.54 -7.08
C LEU A 52 5.62 -2.11 -7.46
N GLU A 53 6.32 -1.44 -6.54
CA GLU A 53 7.71 -1.03 -6.76
C GLU A 53 8.67 -2.22 -6.88
N ASN A 54 8.35 -3.35 -6.25
CA ASN A 54 9.20 -4.53 -6.27
C ASN A 54 8.91 -5.48 -7.45
N GLY A 55 7.64 -5.66 -7.83
CA GLY A 55 7.26 -6.66 -8.83
C GLY A 55 5.91 -6.46 -9.50
N GLY A 56 5.36 -5.24 -9.45
CA GLY A 56 4.10 -4.90 -10.13
C GLY A 56 2.87 -5.55 -9.53
N HIS A 57 1.73 -5.41 -10.22
CA HIS A 57 0.42 -5.87 -9.77
C HIS A 57 0.40 -7.38 -9.60
N TYR A 58 1.20 -8.08 -10.41
CA TYR A 58 1.39 -9.51 -10.26
C TYR A 58 1.90 -9.87 -8.86
N GLN A 59 3.00 -9.25 -8.42
CA GLN A 59 3.55 -9.49 -7.09
C GLN A 59 2.58 -9.03 -5.99
N TYR A 60 1.88 -7.92 -6.18
CA TYR A 60 0.88 -7.44 -5.22
C TYR A 60 -0.23 -8.47 -4.98
N PHE A 61 -0.89 -8.96 -6.03
CA PHE A 61 -1.97 -9.93 -5.88
C PHE A 61 -1.48 -11.28 -5.34
N LEU A 62 -0.25 -11.68 -5.68
CA LEU A 62 0.39 -12.87 -5.11
C LEU A 62 0.64 -12.72 -3.61
N ASN A 63 1.37 -11.69 -3.20
CA ASN A 63 1.83 -11.54 -1.81
C ASN A 63 0.72 -11.06 -0.87
N LYS A 64 -0.30 -10.38 -1.41
CA LYS A 64 -1.42 -9.79 -0.64
C LYS A 64 -2.77 -10.42 -0.97
N VAL A 65 -2.79 -11.68 -1.41
CA VAL A 65 -4.02 -12.44 -1.70
C VAL A 65 -5.04 -12.47 -0.56
N HIS A 66 -4.56 -12.33 0.68
CA HIS A 66 -5.38 -12.36 1.89
C HIS A 66 -5.92 -10.97 2.31
N PHE A 67 -5.55 -9.90 1.61
CA PHE A 67 -6.07 -8.57 1.89
C PHE A 67 -7.51 -8.44 1.36
N ASP A 68 -8.33 -7.65 2.06
CA ASP A 68 -9.57 -7.14 1.47
C ASP A 68 -9.19 -6.03 0.47
N HIS A 69 -9.19 -6.36 -0.82
CA HIS A 69 -8.80 -5.41 -1.87
C HIS A 69 -9.76 -4.21 -1.98
N ASP A 70 -11.04 -4.37 -1.62
CA ASP A 70 -11.95 -3.22 -1.57
C ASP A 70 -11.55 -2.28 -0.41
N GLU A 71 -10.98 -2.82 0.67
CA GLU A 71 -10.41 -2.02 1.75
C GLU A 71 -9.14 -1.28 1.34
N VAL A 72 -8.27 -1.93 0.54
CA VAL A 72 -7.07 -1.28 0.00
C VAL A 72 -7.46 -0.12 -0.92
N VAL A 73 -8.49 -0.30 -1.76
CA VAL A 73 -9.03 0.78 -2.58
C VAL A 73 -9.52 1.95 -1.72
N ARG A 74 -10.28 1.69 -0.65
CA ARG A 74 -10.71 2.72 0.31
C ARG A 74 -9.52 3.40 1.00
N ALA A 75 -8.46 2.66 1.31
CA ALA A 75 -7.26 3.22 1.90
C ALA A 75 -6.51 4.16 0.94
N LEU A 76 -6.39 3.78 -0.34
CA LEU A 76 -5.83 4.63 -1.38
C LEU A 76 -6.65 5.90 -1.58
N GLU A 77 -7.98 5.80 -1.53
CA GLU A 77 -8.88 6.95 -1.56
C GLU A 77 -8.66 7.87 -0.35
N ALA A 78 -8.55 7.30 0.85
CA ALA A 78 -8.36 8.05 2.10
C ALA A 78 -7.04 8.85 2.14
N ILE A 79 -5.98 8.34 1.51
CA ILE A 79 -4.72 9.08 1.38
C ILE A 79 -4.71 10.07 0.20
N GLY A 80 -5.79 10.10 -0.61
CA GLY A 80 -5.91 10.99 -1.78
C GLY A 80 -5.21 10.48 -3.04
N ALA A 81 -4.90 9.19 -3.13
CA ALA A 81 -4.27 8.57 -4.30
C ALA A 81 -5.28 8.18 -5.38
N THR A 82 -6.05 9.17 -5.89
CA THR A 82 -7.20 8.93 -6.78
C THR A 82 -6.86 8.22 -8.08
N GLU A 83 -5.72 8.50 -8.72
CA GLU A 83 -5.33 7.79 -9.95
C GLU A 83 -5.01 6.31 -9.66
N HIS A 84 -4.35 6.02 -8.53
CA HIS A 84 -4.07 4.66 -8.08
C HIS A 84 -5.33 3.87 -7.73
N VAL A 85 -6.36 4.53 -7.18
CA VAL A 85 -7.68 3.93 -6.96
C VAL A 85 -8.26 3.37 -8.26
N ILE A 86 -8.17 4.13 -9.36
CA ILE A 86 -8.67 3.72 -10.67
C ILE A 86 -7.89 2.50 -11.16
N VAL A 87 -6.54 2.58 -11.12
CA VAL A 87 -5.65 1.51 -11.59
C VAL A 87 -5.92 0.20 -10.83
N LEU A 88 -5.92 0.23 -9.49
CA LEU A 88 -6.16 -0.97 -8.69
C LEU A 88 -7.57 -1.52 -8.89
N SER A 89 -8.60 -0.66 -8.94
CA SER A 89 -9.98 -1.09 -9.15
C SER A 89 -10.17 -1.80 -10.49
N ASP A 90 -9.51 -1.30 -11.54
CA ASP A 90 -9.57 -1.89 -12.87
C ASP A 90 -8.78 -3.21 -12.94
N ALA A 91 -7.57 -3.25 -12.36
CA ALA A 91 -6.78 -4.47 -12.23
C ALA A 91 -7.54 -5.56 -11.48
N PHE A 92 -8.14 -5.21 -10.33
CA PHE A 92 -8.92 -6.13 -9.53
C PHE A 92 -10.16 -6.65 -10.27
N ARG A 93 -10.83 -5.80 -11.05
CA ARG A 93 -11.97 -6.22 -11.88
C ARG A 93 -11.54 -7.20 -12.97
N THR A 94 -10.40 -6.98 -13.63
CA THR A 94 -9.86 -7.92 -14.61
C THR A 94 -9.56 -9.26 -13.98
N VAL A 95 -8.84 -9.28 -12.84
CA VAL A 95 -8.52 -10.53 -12.13
C VAL A 95 -9.79 -11.30 -11.76
N ARG A 96 -10.84 -10.61 -11.27
CA ARG A 96 -12.12 -11.23 -10.90
C ARG A 96 -12.99 -11.70 -12.07
N ALA A 97 -12.89 -11.04 -13.24
CA ALA A 97 -13.73 -11.34 -14.40
C ALA A 97 -13.21 -12.53 -15.23
N THR A 98 -12.00 -13.00 -14.97
CA THR A 98 -11.41 -14.16 -15.64
C THR A 98 -12.27 -15.42 -15.36
N PRO A 99 -12.77 -16.15 -16.38
CA PRO A 99 -13.80 -17.19 -16.22
C PRO A 99 -13.44 -18.33 -15.25
N LEU A 100 -14.46 -18.94 -14.63
CA LEU A 100 -14.36 -20.20 -13.86
C LEU A 100 -13.74 -21.31 -14.73
N GLY A 101 -12.49 -21.65 -14.44
CA GLY A 101 -11.63 -22.52 -15.24
C GLY A 101 -10.24 -21.91 -15.43
N ALA A 102 -10.16 -20.58 -15.41
CA ALA A 102 -8.92 -19.85 -15.20
C ALA A 102 -8.62 -19.77 -13.69
N PRO A 103 -7.34 -19.56 -13.32
CA PRO A 103 -6.87 -19.61 -11.94
C PRO A 103 -7.74 -18.83 -10.95
N GLN A 104 -8.41 -19.56 -10.05
CA GLN A 104 -9.20 -18.99 -8.94
C GLN A 104 -8.32 -18.61 -7.75
N THR A 105 -7.07 -19.09 -7.75
CA THR A 105 -6.01 -18.71 -6.84
C THR A 105 -4.72 -18.48 -7.62
N VAL A 106 -3.79 -17.72 -7.06
CA VAL A 106 -2.52 -17.40 -7.73
C VAL A 106 -1.65 -18.64 -7.93
N GLU A 107 -1.84 -19.71 -7.16
CA GLU A 107 -1.19 -21.01 -7.35
C GLU A 107 -1.61 -21.70 -8.67
N GLN A 108 -2.89 -21.57 -9.06
CA GLN A 108 -3.39 -22.14 -10.32
C GLN A 108 -2.84 -21.39 -11.55
N TYR A 109 -2.42 -20.12 -11.39
CA TYR A 109 -1.79 -19.30 -12.43
C TYR A 109 -0.33 -19.71 -12.66
N LEU A 110 0.35 -20.15 -11.59
CA LEU A 110 1.74 -20.63 -11.64
C LEU A 110 1.88 -22.02 -12.28
N GLU A 111 0.80 -22.79 -12.41
CA GLU A 111 0.80 -24.12 -13.07
C GLU A 111 0.74 -24.05 -14.61
N GLY A 112 0.82 -22.85 -15.21
CA GLY A 112 1.08 -22.67 -16.64
C GLY A 112 -0.16 -22.45 -17.51
N GLU A 113 -1.30 -22.08 -16.94
CA GLU A 113 -2.38 -21.46 -17.70
C GLU A 113 -2.08 -19.97 -17.92
N GLU A 114 -2.35 -19.46 -19.13
CA GLU A 114 -1.91 -18.13 -19.58
C GLU A 114 -2.12 -17.04 -18.52
N ALA A 115 -0.98 -16.55 -18.05
CA ALA A 115 -0.87 -15.44 -17.14
C ALA A 115 -1.65 -14.22 -17.67
N ALA A 116 -2.67 -13.75 -16.95
CA ALA A 116 -3.30 -12.46 -17.24
C ALA A 116 -2.20 -11.39 -17.32
N ASP A 117 -2.02 -10.78 -18.50
CA ASP A 117 -1.06 -9.69 -18.68
C ASP A 117 -1.54 -8.48 -17.88
N LEU A 118 -0.82 -8.16 -16.80
CA LEU A 118 -1.07 -7.00 -15.94
C LEU A 118 -0.10 -5.84 -16.23
N SER A 119 0.79 -5.97 -17.23
CA SER A 119 1.83 -4.99 -17.52
C SER A 119 1.28 -3.61 -17.90
N HIS A 120 0.08 -3.55 -18.48
CA HIS A 120 -0.59 -2.28 -18.75
C HIS A 120 -1.06 -1.58 -17.46
N TYR A 121 -1.42 -2.33 -16.42
CA TYR A 121 -1.72 -1.76 -15.09
C TYR A 121 -0.46 -1.26 -14.39
N ASP A 122 0.65 -1.98 -14.52
CA ASP A 122 1.96 -1.54 -14.01
C ASP A 122 2.41 -0.24 -14.68
N SER A 123 2.24 -0.17 -15.99
CA SER A 123 2.51 1.04 -16.77
C SER A 123 1.60 2.20 -16.35
N ALA A 124 0.31 1.92 -16.08
CA ALA A 124 -0.63 2.93 -15.60
C ALA A 124 -0.29 3.42 -14.18
N PHE A 125 0.12 2.52 -13.27
CA PHE A 125 0.63 2.88 -11.94
C PHE A 125 1.84 3.80 -12.04
N ALA A 126 2.84 3.45 -12.88
CA ALA A 126 4.02 4.27 -13.11
C ALA A 126 3.70 5.62 -13.77
N GLY A 127 2.60 5.70 -14.53
CA GLY A 127 2.11 6.91 -15.19
C GLY A 127 1.29 7.85 -14.31
N CYS A 128 0.94 7.47 -13.07
CA CYS A 128 0.19 8.33 -12.16
C CYS A 128 1.00 9.59 -11.80
N LYS A 129 0.35 10.76 -11.79
CA LYS A 129 0.98 12.06 -11.55
C LYS A 129 1.51 12.22 -10.13
N ARG A 130 0.77 11.68 -9.16
CA ARG A 130 1.20 11.62 -7.76
C ARG A 130 1.52 10.17 -7.41
N SER A 131 2.68 9.93 -6.81
CA SER A 131 2.99 8.60 -6.29
C SER A 131 2.22 8.32 -4.99
N VAL A 132 2.00 7.04 -4.70
CA VAL A 132 1.42 6.63 -3.40
C VAL A 132 2.29 7.13 -2.24
N PHE A 133 3.62 7.13 -2.40
CA PHE A 133 4.56 7.71 -1.44
C PHE A 133 4.23 9.18 -1.11
N GLN A 134 4.04 10.03 -2.12
CA GLN A 134 3.70 11.44 -1.90
C GLN A 134 2.35 11.60 -1.20
N CYS A 135 1.36 10.79 -1.55
CA CYS A 135 0.06 10.79 -0.88
C CYS A 135 0.17 10.33 0.58
N LEU A 136 1.01 9.33 0.86
CA LEU A 136 1.30 8.87 2.22
C LEU A 136 2.04 9.93 3.06
N GLN A 137 2.92 10.73 2.45
CA GLN A 137 3.55 11.86 3.15
C GLN A 137 2.52 12.92 3.57
N ASP A 138 1.61 13.32 2.65
CA ASP A 138 0.52 14.24 2.99
C ASP A 138 -0.41 13.66 4.06
N TYR A 139 -0.63 12.34 4.03
CA TYR A 139 -1.44 11.65 5.02
C TYR A 139 -0.75 11.65 6.40
N LEU A 140 0.55 11.39 6.45
CA LEU A 140 1.35 11.49 7.67
C LEU A 140 1.30 12.90 8.26
N ASP A 141 1.38 13.95 7.43
CA ASP A 141 1.29 15.33 7.91
C ASP A 141 -0.05 15.62 8.62
N LYS A 142 -1.16 15.01 8.16
CA LYS A 142 -2.49 15.18 8.76
C LYS A 142 -2.71 14.32 9.99
N HIS A 143 -2.00 13.20 10.09
CA HIS A 143 -2.21 12.18 11.13
C HIS A 143 -0.96 11.96 11.98
N GLU A 144 -0.04 12.92 12.05
CA GLU A 144 1.30 12.73 12.61
C GLU A 144 1.29 12.12 14.02
N GLY A 145 0.38 12.56 14.89
CA GLY A 145 0.27 12.05 16.26
C GLY A 145 -0.11 10.57 16.39
N GLU A 146 -0.61 9.94 15.31
CA GLU A 146 -0.86 8.49 15.27
C GLU A 146 0.42 7.69 15.01
N PHE A 147 1.46 8.31 14.47
CA PHE A 147 2.70 7.65 14.09
C PHE A 147 3.90 8.10 14.93
N ILE A 148 3.92 9.37 15.34
CA ILE A 148 5.07 10.02 15.96
C ILE A 148 4.67 10.67 17.29
N GLU A 149 5.40 10.34 18.34
CA GLU A 149 5.43 11.08 19.60
C GLU A 149 6.73 11.90 19.65
N TRP A 150 6.63 13.23 19.55
CA TRP A 150 7.81 14.09 19.60
C TRP A 150 8.38 14.18 21.00
N THR A 151 9.64 13.79 21.15
CA THR A 151 10.43 14.07 22.35
C THR A 151 11.30 15.31 22.14
N PRO A 152 11.71 16.01 23.21
CA PRO A 152 12.66 17.12 23.12
C PRO A 152 13.92 16.80 22.28
#